data_AF-A0A7C6I972-F1
#
_entry.id   AF-A0A7C6I972-F1
#
_cell.length_a   1.000
_cell.length_b   1.000
_cell.length_c   1.000
_cell.angle_alpha   90.00
_cell.angle_beta   90.00
_cell.angle_gamma   90.00
#
_symmetry.space_group_name_H-M   'P 1'
#
loop_
_entity.id
_entity.type
_entity.pdbx_description
1 polymer ?
#
loop_
_entity_poly.entity_id
_entity_poly.type
_entity_poly.pdbx_seq_one_letter_code
_entity_poly.pdbx_strand_id
1 'polypeptide(L)'
;MSKYDELLKGLMDEKSFNKLTALKNPKVMDFIGSFAEHCEPASLYICDDSKEDNLYVRKKALDLGEELQMANSTQTIHWDGYGDQARDKKNTTFMVKKENLERMKSLNSVEYEEGLAEIMSVSKGIMKGKDAVVLFFSEGPTESPFTIPCVQFTDSWYVAHSEMILYRTAYHHFLKMKDAEKDDFFSFIHSAGELDERNCTKNLDKRRIYMDTQHNMVYSMNNQYAGNSIGLKKHSMRLAINKAGKEGWLCEHMFVMAAVDKEKNRKTYFCGAYPSACGKTSTAMIPGEQIVGDDIA
;
A
#
# COMPACT_ATOMS: atom_id res chain seq x y z
N MET A 1 -21.17 -16.67 7.14
CA MET A 1 -20.12 -17.46 6.47
C MET A 1 -19.92 -16.81 5.12
N SER A 2 -18.71 -16.37 4.80
CA SER A 2 -18.42 -15.81 3.48
C SER A 2 -18.41 -16.96 2.47
N LYS A 3 -18.77 -16.68 1.21
CA LYS A 3 -18.64 -17.67 0.13
C LYS A 3 -17.18 -18.11 -0.10
N TYR A 4 -16.23 -17.35 0.43
CA TYR A 4 -14.79 -17.63 0.33
C TYR A 4 -14.22 -18.43 1.51
N ASP A 5 -15.03 -18.79 2.53
CA ASP A 5 -14.52 -19.44 3.75
C ASP A 5 -13.78 -20.76 3.44
N GLU A 6 -14.30 -21.60 2.55
CA GLU A 6 -13.67 -22.88 2.18
C GLU A 6 -12.35 -22.67 1.42
N LEU A 7 -12.35 -21.74 0.45
CA LEU A 7 -11.15 -21.38 -0.31
C LEU A 7 -10.03 -20.86 0.63
N LEU A 8 -10.37 -19.92 1.51
CA LEU A 8 -9.40 -19.29 2.39
C LEU A 8 -8.86 -20.27 3.44
N LYS A 9 -9.69 -21.19 3.97
CA LYS A 9 -9.22 -22.28 4.83
C LYS A 9 -8.23 -23.21 4.13
N GLY A 10 -8.37 -23.40 2.81
CA GLY A 10 -7.44 -24.22 2.02
C GLY A 10 -6.10 -23.55 1.74
N LEU A 11 -6.06 -22.21 1.72
CA LEU A 11 -4.86 -21.43 1.39
C LEU A 11 -4.05 -20.98 2.61
N MET A 12 -4.63 -21.02 3.81
CA MET A 12 -4.06 -20.48 5.04
C MET A 12 -3.82 -21.55 6.09
N ASP A 13 -2.86 -21.32 6.98
CA ASP A 13 -2.80 -22.06 8.25
C ASP A 13 -3.90 -21.60 9.23
N GLU A 14 -4.11 -22.38 10.29
CA GLU A 14 -5.13 -22.08 11.30
C GLU A 14 -4.90 -20.72 11.99
N LYS A 15 -3.63 -20.36 12.24
CA LYS A 15 -3.26 -19.07 12.86
C LYS A 15 -3.72 -17.90 11.98
N SER A 16 -3.43 -17.94 10.69
CA SER A 16 -3.80 -16.91 9.72
C SER A 16 -5.31 -16.84 9.52
N PHE A 17 -5.99 -17.98 9.40
CA PHE A 17 -7.45 -18.01 9.25
C PHE A 17 -8.16 -17.47 10.50
N ASN A 18 -7.66 -17.79 11.70
CA ASN A 18 -8.19 -17.25 12.96
C ASN A 18 -7.98 -15.74 13.07
N LYS A 19 -6.81 -15.22 12.67
CA LYS A 19 -6.57 -13.76 12.61
C LYS A 19 -7.58 -13.09 11.68
N LEU A 20 -7.82 -13.63 10.50
CA LEU A 20 -8.74 -13.03 9.54
C LEU A 20 -10.18 -13.03 10.05
N THR A 21 -10.68 -14.18 10.54
CA THR A 21 -12.06 -14.29 11.02
C THR A 21 -12.33 -13.48 12.29
N ALA A 22 -11.31 -13.26 13.14
CA ALA A 22 -11.43 -12.44 14.34
C ALA A 22 -11.81 -10.98 14.03
N LEU A 23 -11.47 -10.46 12.85
CA LEU A 23 -11.80 -9.09 12.43
C LEU A 23 -13.32 -8.86 12.29
N LYS A 24 -14.10 -9.93 12.06
CA LYS A 24 -15.55 -9.87 11.83
C LYS A 24 -15.93 -8.78 10.83
N ASN A 25 -15.17 -8.67 9.75
CA ASN A 25 -15.30 -7.65 8.72
C ASN A 25 -15.58 -8.32 7.36
N PRO A 26 -16.85 -8.34 6.89
CA PRO A 26 -17.22 -8.98 5.63
C PRO A 26 -16.50 -8.38 4.41
N LYS A 27 -16.29 -7.05 4.36
CA LYS A 27 -15.60 -6.40 3.24
C LYS A 27 -14.14 -6.83 3.15
N VAL A 28 -13.45 -7.02 4.28
CA VAL A 28 -12.09 -7.58 4.30
C VAL A 28 -12.09 -9.03 3.82
N MET A 29 -13.03 -9.86 4.30
CA MET A 29 -13.16 -11.25 3.84
C MET A 29 -13.39 -11.35 2.34
N ASP A 30 -14.26 -10.50 1.79
CA ASP A 30 -14.60 -10.51 0.38
C ASP A 30 -13.47 -9.94 -0.48
N PHE A 31 -12.77 -8.90 -0.02
CA PHE A 31 -11.57 -8.38 -0.68
C PHE A 31 -10.50 -9.48 -0.78
N ILE A 32 -10.14 -10.11 0.34
CA ILE A 32 -9.10 -11.15 0.36
C ILE A 32 -9.55 -12.38 -0.44
N GLY A 33 -10.79 -12.84 -0.24
CA GLY A 33 -11.33 -14.01 -0.92
C GLY A 33 -11.44 -13.86 -2.43
N SER A 34 -11.93 -12.71 -2.91
CA SER A 34 -12.06 -12.46 -4.35
C SER A 34 -10.71 -12.41 -5.06
N PHE A 35 -9.68 -11.76 -4.46
CA PHE A 35 -8.34 -11.75 -5.05
C PHE A 35 -7.58 -13.05 -4.86
N ALA A 36 -7.83 -13.82 -3.79
CA ALA A 36 -7.30 -15.16 -3.67
C ALA A 36 -7.84 -16.09 -4.78
N GLU A 37 -9.15 -16.05 -5.04
CA GLU A 37 -9.79 -16.81 -6.14
C GLU A 37 -9.29 -16.36 -7.52
N HIS A 38 -9.12 -15.05 -7.70
CA HIS A 38 -8.78 -14.48 -9.00
C HIS A 38 -7.29 -14.61 -9.34
N CYS A 39 -6.41 -14.27 -8.39
CA CYS A 39 -4.95 -14.24 -8.58
C CYS A 39 -4.30 -15.62 -8.37
N GLU A 40 -4.98 -16.55 -7.72
CA GLU A 40 -4.58 -17.96 -7.53
C GLU A 40 -3.20 -18.12 -6.82
N PRO A 41 -2.96 -17.52 -5.64
CA PRO A 41 -1.73 -17.75 -4.88
C PRO A 41 -1.65 -19.21 -4.39
N ALA A 42 -0.43 -19.70 -4.16
CA ALA A 42 -0.20 -21.04 -3.62
C ALA A 42 -0.55 -21.14 -2.12
N SER A 43 -0.30 -20.07 -1.38
CA SER A 43 -0.67 -19.93 0.03
C SER A 43 -0.90 -18.47 0.39
N LEU A 44 -1.58 -18.22 1.50
CA LEU A 44 -1.85 -16.88 2.00
C LEU A 44 -1.51 -16.77 3.49
N TYR A 45 -0.75 -15.73 3.84
CA TYR A 45 -0.36 -15.44 5.21
C TYR A 45 -1.03 -14.14 5.70
N ILE A 46 -1.58 -14.16 6.91
CA ILE A 46 -2.24 -12.98 7.49
C ILE A 46 -1.36 -12.39 8.59
N CYS A 47 -0.90 -11.15 8.38
CA CYS A 47 -0.11 -10.42 9.35
C CYS A 47 -0.98 -9.70 10.38
N ASP A 48 -0.52 -9.68 11.63
CA ASP A 48 -0.97 -8.81 12.72
C ASP A 48 0.10 -7.78 13.10
N ASP A 49 -0.05 -7.12 14.25
CA ASP A 49 0.89 -6.09 14.74
C ASP A 49 2.09 -6.68 15.52
N SER A 50 2.25 -8.00 15.53
CA SER A 50 3.30 -8.65 16.32
C SER A 50 4.68 -8.46 15.69
N LYS A 51 5.69 -8.42 16.56
CA LYS A 51 7.09 -8.51 16.14
C LYS A 51 7.41 -9.83 15.43
N GLU A 52 6.68 -10.90 15.76
CA GLU A 52 6.83 -12.21 15.13
C GLU A 52 6.52 -12.12 13.63
N ASP A 53 5.37 -11.55 13.27
CA ASP A 53 4.97 -11.41 11.87
C ASP A 53 5.89 -10.45 11.10
N ASN A 54 6.36 -9.37 11.75
CA ASN A 54 7.34 -8.47 11.15
C ASN A 54 8.67 -9.19 10.82
N LEU A 55 9.19 -9.97 11.77
CA LEU A 55 10.39 -10.78 11.56
C LEU A 55 10.16 -11.89 10.54
N TYR A 56 8.96 -12.47 10.48
CA TYR A 56 8.59 -13.48 9.50
C TYR A 56 8.59 -12.93 8.07
N VAL A 57 7.97 -11.76 7.86
CA VAL A 57 7.96 -11.08 6.56
C VAL A 57 9.37 -10.78 6.08
N ARG A 58 10.20 -10.20 6.96
CA ARG A 58 11.61 -9.95 6.65
C ARG A 58 12.37 -11.24 6.31
N LYS A 59 12.17 -12.30 7.10
CA LYS A 59 12.82 -13.60 6.87
C LYS A 59 12.41 -14.19 5.52
N LYS A 60 11.13 -14.11 5.15
CA LYS A 60 10.63 -14.57 3.84
C LYS A 60 11.25 -13.80 2.68
N ALA A 61 11.38 -12.48 2.80
CA ALA A 61 12.05 -11.66 1.77
C ALA A 61 13.51 -12.10 1.53
N LEU A 62 14.23 -12.45 2.60
CA LEU A 62 15.59 -12.99 2.53
C LEU A 62 15.65 -14.43 1.99
N ASP A 63 14.79 -15.32 2.49
CA ASP A 63 14.75 -16.74 2.12
C ASP A 63 14.41 -16.93 0.62
N LEU A 64 13.56 -16.05 0.08
CA LEU A 64 13.18 -16.05 -1.34
C LEU A 64 14.19 -15.29 -2.22
N GLY A 65 15.19 -14.64 -1.61
CA GLY A 65 16.17 -13.82 -2.32
C GLY A 65 15.59 -12.57 -2.96
N GLU A 66 14.41 -12.11 -2.52
CA GLU A 66 13.90 -10.78 -2.89
C GLU A 66 14.78 -9.70 -2.25
N GLU A 67 15.31 -9.96 -1.06
CA GLU A 67 16.29 -9.11 -0.39
C GLU A 67 17.58 -9.88 -0.09
N LEU A 68 18.69 -9.15 0.05
CA LEU A 68 19.98 -9.67 0.48
C LEU A 68 20.42 -8.99 1.78
N GLN A 69 21.02 -9.77 2.68
CA GLN A 69 21.60 -9.22 3.90
C GLN A 69 22.88 -8.43 3.56
N MET A 70 22.96 -7.17 4.03
CA MET A 70 24.18 -6.38 3.86
C MET A 70 25.31 -6.90 4.76
N ALA A 71 26.54 -6.88 4.26
CA ALA A 71 27.71 -7.30 5.02
C ALA A 71 27.88 -6.44 6.30
N ASN A 72 28.13 -7.09 7.43
CA ASN A 72 28.36 -6.46 8.75
C ASN A 72 27.23 -5.52 9.22
N SER A 73 25.99 -5.72 8.73
CA SER A 73 24.84 -4.91 9.10
C SER A 73 23.63 -5.81 9.35
N THR A 74 22.67 -5.32 10.12
CA THR A 74 21.33 -5.93 10.22
C THR A 74 20.37 -5.40 9.15
N GLN A 75 20.83 -4.55 8.23
CA GLN A 75 20.04 -4.03 7.12
C GLN A 75 20.02 -4.98 5.92
N THR A 76 19.01 -4.82 5.07
CA THR A 76 18.85 -5.57 3.84
C THR A 76 18.90 -4.64 2.63
N ILE A 77 19.14 -5.20 1.45
CA ILE A 77 19.15 -4.50 0.17
C ILE A 77 18.30 -5.27 -0.84
N HIS A 78 17.52 -4.54 -1.64
CA HIS A 78 16.78 -5.05 -2.79
C HIS A 78 17.38 -4.46 -4.08
N TRP A 79 17.38 -5.23 -5.15
CA TRP A 79 17.82 -4.79 -6.46
C TRP A 79 16.65 -4.78 -7.44
N ASP A 80 16.21 -3.58 -7.81
CA ASP A 80 15.20 -3.42 -8.84
C ASP A 80 15.72 -3.88 -10.21
N GLY A 81 14.82 -4.44 -11.02
CA GLY A 81 15.12 -4.79 -12.41
C GLY A 81 15.45 -3.54 -13.25
N TYR A 82 16.28 -3.70 -14.28
CA TYR A 82 16.71 -2.58 -15.14
C TYR A 82 15.55 -1.78 -15.77
N GLY A 83 14.42 -2.44 -16.05
CA GLY A 83 13.21 -1.80 -16.60
C GLY A 83 12.22 -1.28 -15.54
N ASP A 84 12.55 -1.38 -14.25
CA ASP A 84 11.67 -1.00 -13.15
C ASP A 84 12.41 -0.16 -12.10
N GLN A 85 12.95 0.98 -12.51
CA GLN A 85 13.79 1.83 -11.65
C GLN A 85 13.15 3.17 -11.30
N ALA A 86 11.90 3.38 -11.71
CA ALA A 86 11.20 4.64 -11.53
C ALA A 86 9.68 4.46 -11.57
N ARG A 87 8.98 5.52 -11.16
CA ARG A 87 7.53 5.61 -11.29
C ARG A 87 7.10 5.57 -12.75
N ASP A 88 6.18 4.67 -13.07
CA ASP A 88 5.61 4.55 -14.41
C ASP A 88 4.38 5.45 -14.57
N LYS A 89 4.62 6.71 -14.96
CA LYS A 89 3.55 7.68 -15.18
C LYS A 89 2.61 7.28 -16.33
N LYS A 90 3.11 6.52 -17.31
CA LYS A 90 2.34 6.16 -18.51
C LYS A 90 1.30 5.09 -18.19
N ASN A 91 1.68 4.10 -17.38
CA ASN A 91 0.79 3.00 -16.98
C ASN A 91 0.10 3.22 -15.62
N THR A 92 0.29 4.39 -15.01
CA THR A 92 -0.48 4.83 -13.84
C THR A 92 -1.75 5.55 -14.30
N THR A 93 -2.92 4.97 -14.05
CA THR A 93 -4.20 5.45 -14.61
C THR A 93 -5.26 5.58 -13.52
N PHE A 94 -6.11 6.61 -13.59
CA PHE A 94 -7.29 6.75 -12.75
C PHE A 94 -8.50 6.09 -13.42
N MET A 95 -9.14 5.15 -12.72
CA MET A 95 -10.41 4.58 -13.14
C MET A 95 -11.55 5.42 -12.58
N VAL A 96 -12.39 5.95 -13.47
CA VAL A 96 -13.40 6.95 -13.12
C VAL A 96 -14.71 6.67 -13.82
N LYS A 97 -15.82 7.15 -13.25
CA LYS A 97 -17.13 7.10 -13.92
C LYS A 97 -17.06 7.83 -15.26
N LYS A 98 -17.80 7.32 -16.24
CA LYS A 98 -17.89 7.91 -17.58
C LYS A 98 -18.17 9.40 -17.55
N GLU A 99 -19.11 9.83 -16.71
CA GLU A 99 -19.48 11.25 -16.55
C GLU A 99 -18.34 12.16 -16.09
N ASN A 100 -17.31 11.60 -15.43
CA ASN A 100 -16.18 12.35 -14.90
C ASN A 100 -14.98 12.41 -15.86
N LEU A 101 -14.97 11.65 -16.95
CA LEU A 101 -13.83 11.58 -17.88
C LEU A 101 -13.44 12.95 -18.43
N GLU A 102 -14.41 13.75 -18.86
CA GLU A 102 -14.14 15.08 -19.42
C GLU A 102 -13.52 16.02 -18.38
N ARG A 103 -13.95 15.92 -17.11
CA ARG A 103 -13.39 16.72 -16.01
C ARG A 103 -11.98 16.31 -15.64
N MET A 104 -11.58 15.07 -15.96
CA MET A 104 -10.29 14.50 -15.62
C MET A 104 -9.35 14.34 -16.82
N LYS A 105 -9.66 14.95 -17.97
CA LYS A 105 -8.85 14.86 -19.21
C LYS A 105 -7.40 15.32 -19.10
N SER A 106 -7.05 16.11 -18.07
CA SER A 106 -5.68 16.53 -17.78
C SER A 106 -4.86 15.46 -17.05
N LEU A 107 -5.53 14.42 -16.56
CA LEU A 107 -4.95 13.25 -15.91
C LEU A 107 -5.05 12.04 -16.84
N ASN A 108 -4.18 11.06 -16.60
CA ASN A 108 -4.29 9.77 -17.27
C ASN A 108 -5.48 9.01 -16.68
N SER A 109 -6.63 9.02 -17.37
CA SER A 109 -7.89 8.48 -16.89
C SER A 109 -8.56 7.59 -17.93
N VAL A 110 -9.28 6.56 -17.44
CA VAL A 110 -10.05 5.61 -18.25
C VAL A 110 -11.44 5.37 -17.63
N GLU A 111 -12.42 4.97 -18.45
CA GLU A 111 -13.73 4.55 -17.94
C GLU A 111 -13.54 3.35 -17.00
N TYR A 112 -14.26 3.36 -15.88
CA TYR A 112 -14.08 2.39 -14.80
C TYR A 112 -14.20 0.94 -15.29
N GLU A 113 -15.23 0.65 -16.07
CA GLU A 113 -15.52 -0.70 -16.58
C GLU A 113 -14.44 -1.19 -17.53
N GLU A 114 -13.87 -0.31 -18.36
CA GLU A 114 -12.76 -0.62 -19.28
C GLU A 114 -11.48 -0.89 -18.49
N GLY A 115 -11.12 0.00 -17.57
CA GLY A 115 -9.93 -0.17 -16.74
C GLY A 115 -10.00 -1.41 -15.85
N LEU A 116 -11.18 -1.69 -15.28
CA LEU A 116 -11.43 -2.88 -14.48
C LEU A 116 -11.30 -4.16 -15.33
N ALA A 117 -11.90 -4.19 -16.53
CA ALA A 117 -11.79 -5.36 -17.41
C ALA A 117 -10.33 -5.66 -17.79
N GLU A 118 -9.54 -4.62 -18.10
CA GLU A 118 -8.13 -4.76 -18.42
C GLU A 118 -7.31 -5.27 -17.22
N ILE A 119 -7.41 -4.62 -16.05
CA ILE A 119 -6.60 -4.98 -14.89
C ILE A 119 -6.96 -6.36 -14.33
N MET A 120 -8.25 -6.74 -14.41
CA MET A 120 -8.69 -8.09 -14.05
C MET A 120 -8.19 -9.14 -15.04
N SER A 121 -8.09 -8.80 -16.34
CA SER A 121 -7.44 -9.68 -17.31
C SER A 121 -5.94 -9.86 -17.03
N VAL A 122 -5.22 -8.78 -16.70
CA VAL A 122 -3.79 -8.80 -16.38
C VAL A 122 -3.50 -9.61 -15.11
N SER A 123 -4.36 -9.50 -14.09
CA SER A 123 -4.15 -10.11 -12.78
C SER A 123 -4.63 -11.56 -12.66
N LYS A 124 -5.31 -12.11 -13.68
CA LYS A 124 -5.85 -13.47 -13.61
C LYS A 124 -4.73 -14.50 -13.43
N GLY A 125 -4.75 -15.23 -12.32
CA GLY A 125 -3.74 -16.26 -12.03
C GLY A 125 -2.32 -15.72 -11.86
N ILE A 126 -2.14 -14.41 -11.62
CA ILE A 126 -0.82 -13.75 -11.61
C ILE A 126 0.08 -14.23 -10.46
N MET A 127 -0.49 -14.85 -9.42
CA MET A 127 0.23 -15.32 -8.23
C MET A 127 0.40 -16.84 -8.21
N LYS A 128 0.12 -17.55 -9.32
CA LYS A 128 0.27 -19.01 -9.39
C LYS A 128 1.65 -19.47 -8.96
N GLY A 129 1.68 -20.36 -7.96
CA GLY A 129 2.93 -20.91 -7.42
C GLY A 129 3.67 -19.99 -6.45
N LYS A 130 3.13 -18.81 -6.12
CA LYS A 130 3.73 -17.86 -5.18
C LYS A 130 2.94 -17.84 -3.87
N ASP A 131 3.65 -17.73 -2.76
CA ASP A 131 3.03 -17.37 -1.48
C ASP A 131 2.64 -15.89 -1.52
N ALA A 132 1.50 -15.55 -0.92
CA ALA A 132 1.07 -14.18 -0.75
C ALA A 132 0.87 -13.84 0.73
N VAL A 133 0.82 -12.54 1.02
CA VAL A 133 0.66 -11.99 2.36
C VAL A 133 -0.35 -10.85 2.36
N VAL A 134 -1.16 -10.79 3.42
CA VAL A 134 -2.08 -9.68 3.70
C VAL A 134 -1.59 -8.91 4.91
N LEU A 135 -1.48 -7.60 4.76
CA LEU A 135 -1.03 -6.67 5.78
C LEU A 135 -2.12 -5.63 6.08
N PHE A 136 -2.17 -5.21 7.34
CA PHE A 136 -3.07 -4.18 7.82
C PHE A 136 -2.24 -3.00 8.29
N PHE A 137 -2.51 -1.82 7.74
CA PHE A 137 -1.76 -0.62 8.02
C PHE A 137 -2.69 0.56 8.30
N SER A 138 -2.09 1.66 8.74
CA SER A 138 -2.76 2.93 9.00
C SER A 138 -2.01 4.07 8.36
N GLU A 139 -2.73 4.87 7.58
CA GLU A 139 -2.31 6.23 7.29
C GLU A 139 -2.63 7.12 8.48
N GLY A 140 -1.62 7.85 8.94
CA GLY A 140 -1.67 8.57 10.21
C GLY A 140 -1.58 7.65 11.44
N PRO A 141 -1.62 8.23 12.65
CA PRO A 141 -1.62 7.47 13.90
C PRO A 141 -2.89 6.64 14.04
N THR A 142 -2.76 5.37 14.42
CA THR A 142 -3.90 4.50 14.73
C THR A 142 -4.76 5.09 15.85
N GLU A 143 -6.08 4.85 15.79
CA GLU A 143 -7.05 5.32 16.80
C GLU A 143 -7.20 6.86 16.87
N SER A 144 -6.65 7.58 15.89
CA SER A 144 -6.93 8.99 15.62
C SER A 144 -8.26 9.17 14.88
N PRO A 145 -8.99 10.29 15.06
CA PRO A 145 -10.14 10.62 14.21
C PRO A 145 -9.78 10.82 12.72
N PHE A 146 -8.49 11.01 12.41
CA PHE A 146 -7.97 11.11 11.03
C PHE A 146 -7.32 9.81 10.53
N THR A 147 -7.49 8.70 11.26
CA THR A 147 -6.96 7.40 10.82
C THR A 147 -7.61 7.01 9.50
N ILE A 148 -6.80 6.63 8.50
CA ILE A 148 -7.32 5.95 7.31
C ILE A 148 -6.76 4.52 7.33
N PRO A 149 -7.59 3.51 7.70
CA PRO A 149 -7.16 2.12 7.70
C PRO A 149 -6.86 1.65 6.27
N CYS A 150 -5.86 0.80 6.13
CA CYS A 150 -5.39 0.28 4.85
C CYS A 150 -5.22 -1.24 4.92
N VAL A 151 -5.67 -1.96 3.89
CA VAL A 151 -5.41 -3.40 3.72
C VAL A 151 -4.64 -3.61 2.44
N GLN A 152 -3.52 -4.31 2.51
CA GLN A 152 -2.67 -4.62 1.36
C GLN A 152 -2.50 -6.12 1.19
N PHE A 153 -2.80 -6.60 -0.01
CA PHE A 153 -2.57 -7.97 -0.45
C PHE A 153 -1.39 -7.94 -1.42
N THR A 154 -0.34 -8.71 -1.15
CA THR A 154 0.79 -8.83 -2.08
C THR A 154 1.46 -10.20 -2.13
N ASP A 155 2.04 -10.54 -3.29
CA ASP A 155 2.93 -11.70 -3.50
C ASP A 155 4.44 -11.35 -3.48
N SER A 156 4.80 -10.13 -3.05
CA SER A 156 6.20 -9.71 -2.88
C SER A 156 6.49 -9.41 -1.42
N TRP A 157 7.41 -10.18 -0.86
CA TRP A 157 7.84 -10.07 0.53
C TRP A 157 8.76 -8.87 0.75
N TYR A 158 9.52 -8.43 -0.26
CA TYR A 158 10.22 -7.15 -0.27
C TYR A 158 9.26 -5.97 -0.11
N VAL A 159 8.15 -5.96 -0.86
CA VAL A 159 7.16 -4.90 -0.77
C VAL A 159 6.50 -4.91 0.60
N ALA A 160 6.09 -6.08 1.09
CA ALA A 160 5.53 -6.23 2.43
C ALA A 160 6.49 -5.73 3.53
N HIS A 161 7.78 -6.08 3.44
CA HIS A 161 8.79 -5.64 4.40
C HIS A 161 9.02 -4.12 4.32
N SER A 162 9.08 -3.55 3.12
CA SER A 162 9.23 -2.11 2.91
C SER A 162 8.05 -1.32 3.50
N GLU A 163 6.83 -1.81 3.33
CA GLU A 163 5.64 -1.22 3.94
C GLU A 163 5.73 -1.25 5.47
N MET A 164 6.13 -2.38 6.06
CA MET A 164 6.31 -2.53 7.51
C MET A 164 7.40 -1.62 8.10
N ILE A 165 8.39 -1.22 7.32
CA ILE A 165 9.40 -0.24 7.74
C ILE A 165 8.83 1.19 7.73
N LEU A 166 8.02 1.50 6.71
CA LEU A 166 7.57 2.86 6.43
C LEU A 166 6.27 3.23 7.16
N TYR A 167 5.40 2.26 7.41
CA TYR A 167 4.03 2.49 7.87
C TYR A 167 3.70 1.73 9.15
N ARG A 168 2.74 2.28 9.90
CA ARG A 168 2.26 1.67 11.14
C ARG A 168 1.35 0.51 10.79
N THR A 169 1.67 -0.68 11.32
CA THR A 169 0.73 -1.80 11.29
C THR A 169 -0.51 -1.44 12.13
N ALA A 170 -1.67 -1.94 11.72
CA ALA A 170 -2.95 -1.52 12.27
C ALA A 170 -3.94 -2.67 12.48
N TYR A 171 -3.50 -3.91 12.59
CA TYR A 171 -4.40 -5.06 12.76
C TYR A 171 -5.31 -4.92 13.99
N HIS A 172 -4.77 -4.46 15.13
CA HIS A 172 -5.57 -4.18 16.34
C HIS A 172 -6.54 -3.01 16.14
N HIS A 173 -6.25 -2.06 15.25
CA HIS A 173 -7.21 -1.02 14.89
C HIS A 173 -8.41 -1.65 14.17
N PHE A 174 -8.17 -2.52 13.18
CA PHE A 174 -9.24 -3.26 12.48
C PHE A 174 -10.09 -4.10 13.44
N LEU A 175 -9.49 -4.75 14.45
CA LEU A 175 -10.24 -5.49 15.48
C LEU A 175 -11.20 -4.61 16.30
N LYS A 176 -10.86 -3.32 16.49
CA LYS A 176 -11.63 -2.38 17.31
C LYS A 176 -12.59 -1.50 16.50
N MET A 177 -12.57 -1.60 15.16
CA MET A 177 -13.48 -0.82 14.31
C MET A 177 -14.94 -1.12 14.64
N LYS A 178 -15.74 -0.07 14.76
CA LYS A 178 -17.19 -0.21 14.94
C LYS A 178 -17.82 -0.69 13.65
N ASP A 179 -18.98 -1.33 13.72
CA ASP A 179 -19.65 -1.88 12.54
C ASP A 179 -19.92 -0.83 11.45
N ALA A 180 -20.21 0.43 11.81
CA ALA A 180 -20.42 1.52 10.87
C ALA A 180 -19.14 1.99 10.14
N GLU A 181 -17.95 1.68 10.68
CA GLU A 181 -16.66 2.10 10.15
C GLU A 181 -15.99 0.97 9.35
N LYS A 182 -16.43 -0.28 9.51
CA LYS A 182 -15.77 -1.49 8.95
C LYS A 182 -15.56 -1.46 7.43
N ASP A 183 -16.36 -0.68 6.71
CA ASP A 183 -16.22 -0.55 5.26
C ASP A 183 -15.32 0.63 4.83
N ASP A 184 -14.90 1.51 5.74
CA ASP A 184 -14.10 2.70 5.44
C ASP A 184 -12.60 2.43 5.60
N PHE A 185 -12.03 1.79 4.58
CA PHE A 185 -10.59 1.57 4.47
C PHE A 185 -10.16 1.61 3.01
N PHE A 186 -8.86 1.83 2.78
CA PHE A 186 -8.24 1.75 1.47
C PHE A 186 -7.72 0.34 1.21
N SER A 187 -7.97 -0.17 0.01
CA SER A 187 -7.54 -1.51 -0.41
C SER A 187 -6.43 -1.43 -1.44
N PHE A 188 -5.39 -2.26 -1.29
CA PHE A 188 -4.28 -2.33 -2.23
C PHE A 188 -4.06 -3.79 -2.63
N ILE A 189 -4.22 -4.11 -3.91
CA ILE A 189 -3.79 -5.38 -4.48
C ILE A 189 -2.53 -5.16 -5.31
N HIS A 190 -1.45 -5.81 -4.89
CA HIS A 190 -0.15 -5.71 -5.55
C HIS A 190 0.33 -7.10 -5.99
N SER A 191 0.87 -7.20 -7.20
CA SER A 191 1.65 -8.37 -7.60
C SER A 191 2.90 -7.96 -8.38
N ALA A 192 4.03 -8.53 -7.97
CA ALA A 192 5.27 -8.43 -8.75
C ALA A 192 5.20 -9.23 -10.07
N GLY A 193 4.17 -10.08 -10.23
CA GLY A 193 4.00 -10.95 -11.38
C GLY A 193 5.02 -12.08 -11.42
N GLU A 194 5.20 -12.61 -12.63
CA GLU A 194 6.27 -13.56 -12.93
C GLU A 194 7.63 -12.87 -12.79
N LEU A 195 8.57 -13.53 -12.12
CA LEU A 195 9.93 -13.04 -11.90
C LEU A 195 10.93 -13.76 -12.82
N ASP A 196 12.00 -13.08 -13.18
CA ASP A 196 13.15 -13.65 -13.88
C ASP A 196 14.13 -14.33 -12.91
N GLU A 197 15.22 -14.89 -13.43
CA GLU A 197 16.25 -15.57 -12.65
C GLU A 197 17.00 -14.68 -11.64
N ARG A 198 16.79 -13.36 -11.69
CA ARG A 198 17.36 -12.38 -10.76
C ARG A 198 16.34 -11.87 -9.74
N ASN A 199 15.17 -12.52 -9.65
CA ASN A 199 14.03 -12.09 -8.86
C ASN A 199 13.46 -10.70 -9.27
N CYS A 200 13.64 -10.32 -10.53
CA CYS A 200 13.07 -9.09 -11.08
C CYS A 200 11.79 -9.37 -11.86
N THR A 201 10.79 -8.48 -11.79
CA THR A 201 9.58 -8.61 -12.61
C THR A 201 9.91 -8.75 -14.10
N LYS A 202 9.34 -9.79 -14.73
CA LYS A 202 9.57 -10.13 -16.13
C LYS A 202 8.63 -9.41 -17.10
N ASN A 203 7.34 -9.35 -16.78
CA ASN A 203 6.28 -8.93 -17.70
C ASN A 203 5.98 -7.41 -17.62
N LEU A 204 7.03 -6.58 -17.72
CA LEU A 204 6.91 -5.12 -17.55
C LEU A 204 6.05 -4.44 -18.63
N ASP A 205 5.91 -5.05 -19.80
CA ASP A 205 5.02 -4.59 -20.88
C ASP A 205 3.54 -4.60 -20.47
N LYS A 206 3.18 -5.50 -19.55
CA LYS A 206 1.84 -5.63 -18.96
C LYS A 206 1.69 -4.90 -17.62
N ARG A 207 2.65 -4.06 -17.25
CA ARG A 207 2.56 -3.28 -16.01
C ARG A 207 1.37 -2.35 -16.04
N ARG A 208 0.59 -2.34 -14.95
CA ARG A 208 -0.54 -1.44 -14.74
C ARG A 208 -0.63 -1.03 -13.29
N ILE A 209 -0.87 0.26 -13.05
CA ILE A 209 -1.07 0.83 -11.72
C ILE A 209 -2.36 1.65 -11.73
N TYR A 210 -3.49 1.03 -11.39
CA TYR A 210 -4.82 1.61 -11.54
C TYR A 210 -5.39 2.09 -10.21
N MET A 211 -5.87 3.33 -10.20
CA MET A 211 -6.47 4.00 -9.04
C MET A 211 -7.98 3.98 -9.18
N ASP A 212 -8.66 3.14 -8.40
CA ASP A 212 -10.10 3.15 -8.25
C ASP A 212 -10.50 4.17 -7.18
N THR A 213 -10.86 5.37 -7.64
CA THR A 213 -11.28 6.47 -6.77
C THR A 213 -12.72 6.34 -6.27
N GLN A 214 -13.46 5.31 -6.73
CA GLN A 214 -14.84 5.05 -6.34
C GLN A 214 -14.92 4.09 -5.16
N HIS A 215 -14.13 3.01 -5.21
CA HIS A 215 -14.10 1.98 -4.18
C HIS A 215 -12.90 2.09 -3.25
N ASN A 216 -12.12 3.18 -3.35
CA ASN A 216 -10.91 3.45 -2.59
C ASN A 216 -9.90 2.29 -2.70
N MET A 217 -9.64 1.87 -3.93
CA MET A 217 -8.82 0.71 -4.20
C MET A 217 -7.70 1.02 -5.20
N VAL A 218 -6.56 0.36 -5.03
CA VAL A 218 -5.43 0.45 -5.95
C VAL A 218 -5.05 -0.94 -6.42
N TYR A 219 -4.86 -1.07 -7.72
CA TYR A 219 -4.36 -2.27 -8.37
C TYR A 219 -2.96 -1.97 -8.90
N SER A 220 -1.97 -2.76 -8.54
CA SER A 220 -0.59 -2.59 -9.03
C SER A 220 -0.01 -3.93 -9.45
N MET A 221 0.16 -4.14 -10.74
CA MET A 221 0.54 -5.44 -11.32
C MET A 221 1.85 -5.32 -12.11
N ASN A 222 2.66 -6.38 -12.06
CA ASN A 222 3.93 -6.50 -12.77
C ASN A 222 4.89 -5.33 -12.48
N ASN A 223 5.19 -5.09 -11.20
CA ASN A 223 6.25 -4.18 -10.77
C ASN A 223 6.74 -4.52 -9.35
N GLN A 224 7.92 -4.02 -8.99
CA GLN A 224 8.52 -4.10 -7.66
C GLN A 224 9.00 -2.73 -7.17
N TYR A 225 9.36 -1.82 -8.09
CA TYR A 225 9.89 -0.50 -7.72
C TYR A 225 8.99 0.21 -6.72
N ALA A 226 9.57 0.67 -5.61
CA ALA A 226 8.85 1.26 -4.49
C ALA A 226 7.81 2.32 -4.88
N GLY A 227 8.08 3.13 -5.91
CA GLY A 227 7.15 4.15 -6.39
C GLY A 227 5.86 3.63 -7.05
N ASN A 228 5.84 2.37 -7.48
CA ASN A 228 4.72 1.67 -8.14
C ASN A 228 4.11 0.57 -7.24
N SER A 229 4.89 -0.01 -6.33
CA SER A 229 4.49 -1.17 -5.53
C SER A 229 4.05 -0.83 -4.09
N ILE A 230 4.64 0.22 -3.49
CA ILE A 230 4.30 0.64 -2.12
C ILE A 230 2.99 1.45 -2.15
N GLY A 231 1.92 0.84 -1.67
CA GLY A 231 0.55 1.33 -1.67
C GLY A 231 0.37 2.58 -0.81
N LEU A 232 0.89 2.58 0.41
CA LEU A 232 0.63 3.67 1.38
C LEU A 232 1.41 4.96 1.12
N LYS A 233 2.07 5.09 -0.04
CA LYS A 233 2.74 6.34 -0.43
C LYS A 233 1.87 7.18 -1.34
N LYS A 234 2.28 7.29 -2.61
CA LYS A 234 1.57 8.12 -3.59
C LYS A 234 0.26 7.48 -4.05
N HIS A 235 0.04 6.19 -3.85
CA HIS A 235 -1.22 5.55 -4.22
C HIS A 235 -2.32 5.94 -3.21
N SER A 236 -2.07 5.69 -1.93
CA SER A 236 -2.94 6.13 -0.83
C SER A 236 -3.19 7.64 -0.85
N MET A 237 -2.15 8.46 -1.04
CA MET A 237 -2.31 9.92 -1.15
C MET A 237 -3.33 10.34 -2.23
N ARG A 238 -3.36 9.66 -3.38
CA ARG A 238 -4.33 9.97 -4.45
C ARG A 238 -5.76 9.64 -4.05
N LEU A 239 -5.96 8.53 -3.33
CA LEU A 239 -7.26 8.19 -2.76
C LEU A 239 -7.66 9.17 -1.66
N ALA A 240 -6.72 9.54 -0.79
CA ALA A 240 -6.89 10.50 0.29
C ALA A 240 -7.30 11.89 -0.23
N ILE A 241 -6.68 12.40 -1.30
CA ILE A 241 -7.09 13.66 -1.94
C ILE A 241 -8.56 13.62 -2.38
N ASN A 242 -8.99 12.53 -3.00
CA ASN A 242 -10.37 12.35 -3.44
C ASN A 242 -11.35 12.22 -2.26
N LYS A 243 -10.95 11.53 -1.17
CA LYS A 243 -11.73 11.43 0.07
C LYS A 243 -11.85 12.79 0.77
N ALA A 244 -10.73 13.48 0.94
CA ALA A 244 -10.63 14.79 1.57
C ALA A 244 -11.53 15.84 0.90
N GLY A 245 -11.56 15.88 -0.43
CA GLY A 245 -12.43 16.77 -1.19
C GLY A 245 -13.93 16.51 -0.99
N LYS A 246 -14.33 15.31 -0.54
CA LYS A 246 -15.73 14.97 -0.23
C LYS A 246 -16.09 15.24 1.23
N GLU A 247 -15.10 15.15 2.13
CA GLU A 247 -15.30 15.20 3.59
C GLU A 247 -14.94 16.57 4.21
N GLY A 248 -14.35 17.49 3.43
CA GLY A 248 -14.07 18.85 3.88
C GLY A 248 -12.77 19.02 4.66
N TRP A 249 -11.78 18.16 4.41
CA TRP A 249 -10.41 18.28 4.92
C TRP A 249 -9.39 18.32 3.76
N LEU A 250 -8.09 18.40 4.05
CA LEU A 250 -7.02 18.51 3.05
C LEU A 250 -6.00 17.39 3.21
N CYS A 251 -5.60 16.80 2.09
CA CYS A 251 -4.45 15.90 1.99
C CYS A 251 -3.46 16.53 1.00
N GLU A 252 -2.27 16.91 1.47
CA GLU A 252 -1.37 17.76 0.70
C GLU A 252 0.05 17.21 0.59
N HIS A 253 0.75 17.58 -0.49
CA HIS A 253 2.17 17.23 -0.69
C HIS A 253 3.09 18.17 0.08
N MET A 254 2.95 18.20 1.40
CA MET A 254 3.62 19.16 2.28
C MET A 254 4.49 18.48 3.34
N PHE A 255 5.61 19.12 3.69
CA PHE A 255 6.26 18.82 4.96
C PHE A 255 5.49 19.50 6.10
N VAL A 256 5.68 19.00 7.32
CA VAL A 256 5.22 19.61 8.56
C VAL A 256 6.39 19.63 9.55
N MET A 257 6.66 20.81 10.10
CA MET A 257 7.69 20.99 11.13
C MET A 257 7.28 22.07 12.13
N ALA A 258 7.99 22.13 13.24
CA ALA A 258 7.84 23.17 14.26
C ALA A 258 9.13 23.98 14.40
N ALA A 259 9.02 25.30 14.24
CA ALA A 259 10.03 26.25 14.65
C ALA A 259 10.00 26.42 16.18
N VAL A 260 11.15 26.29 16.83
CA VAL A 260 11.33 26.24 18.28
C VAL A 260 11.98 27.52 18.78
N ASP A 261 11.19 28.36 19.44
CA ASP A 261 11.67 29.54 20.16
C ASP A 261 11.94 29.14 21.62
N LYS A 262 13.21 28.83 21.93
CA LYS A 262 13.62 28.37 23.26
C LYS A 262 13.51 29.45 24.33
N GLU A 263 13.79 30.71 23.97
CA GLU A 263 13.72 31.84 24.92
C GLU A 263 12.29 32.06 25.40
N LYS A 264 11.31 31.91 24.50
CA LYS A 264 9.88 32.08 24.81
C LYS A 264 9.16 30.77 25.14
N ASN A 265 9.88 29.64 25.18
CA ASN A 265 9.32 28.30 25.34
C ASN A 265 8.09 28.05 24.42
N ARG A 266 8.21 28.43 23.14
CA ARG A 266 7.11 28.38 22.16
C ARG A 266 7.50 27.56 20.95
N LYS A 267 6.52 26.81 20.42
CA LYS A 267 6.63 26.12 19.13
C LYS A 267 5.62 26.69 18.15
N THR A 268 6.03 26.93 16.91
CA THR A 268 5.15 27.34 15.82
C THR A 268 5.22 26.32 14.71
N TYR A 269 4.09 25.66 14.45
CA TYR A 269 3.96 24.66 13.40
C TYR A 269 3.66 25.33 12.07
N PHE A 270 4.28 24.85 11.00
CA PHE A 270 3.98 25.27 9.65
C PHE A 270 4.18 24.11 8.67
N CYS A 271 3.53 24.23 7.52
CA CYS A 271 3.64 23.30 6.42
C CYS A 271 4.11 24.02 5.14
N GLY A 272 4.70 23.27 4.21
CA GLY A 272 5.14 23.82 2.93
C GLY A 272 5.18 22.78 1.81
N ALA A 273 4.69 23.16 0.63
CA ALA A 273 4.65 22.31 -0.56
C ALA A 273 5.79 22.67 -1.51
N TYR A 274 6.79 21.78 -1.62
CA TYR A 274 7.98 22.00 -2.44
C TYR A 274 8.03 20.92 -3.54
N PRO A 275 8.25 21.30 -4.82
CA PRO A 275 8.54 20.34 -5.87
C PRO A 275 9.81 19.52 -5.60
N SER A 276 10.01 18.47 -6.39
CA SER A 276 11.25 17.69 -6.33
C SER A 276 12.47 18.58 -6.59
N ALA A 277 13.60 18.26 -5.94
CA ALA A 277 14.86 19.00 -6.01
C ALA A 277 14.83 20.45 -5.44
N CYS A 278 13.81 20.82 -4.67
CA CYS A 278 13.72 22.14 -4.03
C CYS A 278 14.11 22.17 -2.54
N GLY A 279 14.76 21.12 -2.00
CA GLY A 279 15.27 21.13 -0.62
C GLY A 279 14.24 20.85 0.47
N LYS A 280 13.11 20.21 0.15
CA LYS A 280 12.01 19.94 1.10
C LYS A 280 12.45 19.26 2.40
N THR A 281 13.15 18.13 2.29
CA THR A 281 13.65 17.37 3.45
C THR A 281 14.68 18.17 4.24
N SER A 282 15.54 18.93 3.56
CA SER A 282 16.51 19.81 4.20
C SER A 282 15.83 20.89 5.06
N THR A 283 14.74 21.48 4.56
CA THR A 283 13.93 22.44 5.32
C THR A 283 13.26 21.77 6.52
N ALA A 284 12.62 20.61 6.34
CA ALA A 284 11.90 19.92 7.42
C ALA A 284 12.81 19.45 8.57
N MET A 285 14.11 19.30 8.31
CA MET A 285 15.11 18.76 9.25
C MET A 285 16.18 19.79 9.66
N ILE A 286 15.88 21.09 9.62
CA ILE A 286 16.82 22.13 10.07
C ILE A 286 17.26 21.86 11.52
N PRO A 287 18.58 21.81 11.81
CA PRO A 287 19.08 21.57 13.16
C PRO A 287 18.55 22.60 14.18
N GLY A 288 18.07 22.11 15.32
CA GLY A 288 17.47 22.94 16.37
C GLY A 288 15.95 23.02 16.30
N GLU A 289 15.36 22.73 15.15
CA GLU A 289 13.92 22.65 14.93
C GLU A 289 13.39 21.22 15.13
N GLN A 290 12.07 21.03 15.02
CA GLN A 290 11.44 19.72 15.21
C GLN A 290 10.66 19.31 13.97
N ILE A 291 10.97 18.13 13.43
CA ILE A 291 10.24 17.52 12.32
C ILE A 291 8.98 16.79 12.80
N VAL A 292 7.89 16.90 12.03
CA VAL A 292 6.72 16.02 12.13
C VAL A 292 6.67 15.06 10.95
N GLY A 293 6.87 15.56 9.73
CA GLY A 293 6.98 14.77 8.50
C GLY A 293 7.51 15.61 7.34
N ASP A 294 8.11 14.99 6.31
CA ASP A 294 8.74 15.71 5.20
C ASP A 294 8.06 15.51 3.83
N ASP A 295 7.01 14.70 3.74
CA ASP A 295 6.38 14.39 2.44
C ASP A 295 4.87 14.65 2.34
N ILE A 296 4.06 14.21 3.31
CA ILE A 296 2.59 14.27 3.26
C ILE A 296 2.06 14.88 4.55
N ALA A 297 1.07 15.76 4.43
CA ALA A 297 0.34 16.41 5.52
C ALA A 297 -1.17 16.20 5.36
#